data_AF-A0A357T0L1-F1
#
_entry.id   AF-A0A357T0L1-F1
#
_cell.length_a   1.000
_cell.length_b   1.000
_cell.length_c   1.000
_cell.angle_alpha   90.00
_cell.angle_beta   90.00
_cell.angle_gamma   90.00
#
_symmetry.space_group_name_H-M   'P 1'
#
loop_
_entity.id
_entity.type
_entity.pdbx_description
1 polymer ?
#
loop_
_entity_poly.entity_id
_entity_poly.type
_entity_poly.pdbx_seq_one_letter_code
_entity_poly.pdbx_strand_id
1 'polypeptide(L)'
;GEPRVKPPFPGIAGLWGKPTIVNNVETLANIAPIILNGPEWFRSIGTENCPGTKVFTMLGDINNQGLVEVPMGITLREIVYEVGGGIPGGRGFKMAQTGGTSGGCLPSEFLDMPMDYDTLSKVGSALGSGAMLIIDDTHCIVDVLKSFMKFFCHESCGKCT
;
A
#
# COMPACT_ATOMS: atom_id res chain seq x y z
N GLY A 1 14.69 4.10 15.38
CA GLY A 1 16.06 4.29 14.85
C GLY A 1 16.13 5.60 14.11
N GLU A 2 17.29 6.25 14.02
CA GLU A 2 17.39 7.57 13.41
C GLU A 2 17.81 7.51 11.93
N PRO A 3 17.05 8.14 11.01
CA PRO A 3 17.41 8.17 9.60
C PRO A 3 18.64 9.05 9.37
N ARG A 4 19.52 8.62 8.46
CA ARG A 4 20.64 9.41 7.96
C ARG A 4 20.19 10.30 6.82
N VAL A 5 20.70 11.53 6.77
CA VAL A 5 20.49 12.44 5.64
C VAL A 5 21.14 11.81 4.42
N LYS A 6 20.44 11.83 3.29
CA LYS A 6 20.97 11.40 1.98
C LYS A 6 21.34 12.67 1.21
N PRO A 7 22.49 12.72 0.51
CA PRO A 7 23.51 11.66 0.32
C PRO A 7 24.45 11.44 1.54
N PRO A 8 25.18 10.29 1.61
CA PRO A 8 25.22 9.21 0.60
C PRO A 8 24.00 8.28 0.67
N PHE A 9 23.58 7.77 -0.50
CA PHE A 9 22.54 6.75 -0.58
C PHE A 9 23.09 5.38 -0.14
N PRO A 10 22.25 4.48 0.43
CA PRO A 10 22.70 3.17 0.91
C PRO A 10 23.41 2.32 -0.16
N GLY A 11 23.00 2.42 -1.43
CA GLY A 11 23.66 1.73 -2.54
C GLY A 11 25.12 2.12 -2.77
N ILE A 12 25.55 3.28 -2.25
CA ILE A 12 26.95 3.74 -2.28
C ILE A 12 27.63 3.43 -0.95
N ALA A 13 27.01 3.84 0.17
CA ALA A 13 27.53 3.63 1.52
C ALA A 13 26.37 3.44 2.52
N GLY A 14 26.02 2.18 2.78
CA GLY A 14 24.95 1.76 3.69
C GLY A 14 25.48 1.12 4.97
N LEU A 15 25.26 -0.19 5.12
CA LEU A 15 25.67 -0.96 6.29
C LEU A 15 27.20 -0.96 6.39
N TRP A 16 27.73 -0.55 7.54
CA TRP A 16 29.17 -0.42 7.82
C TRP A 16 29.95 0.39 6.76
N GLY A 17 29.28 1.36 6.11
CA GLY A 17 29.88 2.19 5.07
C GLY A 17 30.14 1.44 3.75
N LYS A 18 29.54 0.26 3.55
CA LYS A 18 29.66 -0.53 2.33
C LYS A 18 28.44 -0.35 1.43
N PRO A 19 28.57 -0.46 0.09
CA PRO A 19 27.44 -0.53 -0.83
C PRO A 19 26.42 -1.57 -0.37
N THR A 20 25.18 -1.14 -0.10
CA THR A 20 24.12 -2.00 0.44
C THR A 20 22.82 -1.75 -0.30
N ILE A 21 22.28 -2.79 -0.92
CA ILE A 21 20.95 -2.74 -1.53
C ILE A 21 19.90 -3.07 -0.46
N VAL A 22 18.87 -2.23 -0.38
CA VAL A 22 17.74 -2.42 0.54
C VAL A 22 16.49 -2.58 -0.31
N ASN A 23 15.85 -3.74 -0.21
CA ASN A 23 14.61 -4.05 -0.90
C ASN A 23 13.56 -4.53 0.09
N ASN A 24 12.28 -4.36 -0.24
CA ASN A 24 11.19 -4.97 0.48
C ASN A 24 11.21 -6.50 0.29
N VAL A 25 10.69 -7.24 1.27
CA VAL A 25 10.58 -8.70 1.21
C VAL A 25 9.76 -9.16 0.01
N GLU A 26 8.63 -8.50 -0.29
CA GLU A 26 7.79 -8.79 -1.46
C GLU A 26 8.56 -8.65 -2.78
N THR A 27 9.37 -7.60 -2.90
CA THR A 27 10.24 -7.40 -4.06
C THR A 27 11.22 -8.55 -4.24
N LEU A 28 11.86 -9.00 -3.16
CA LEU A 28 12.80 -10.13 -3.21
C LEU A 28 12.09 -11.47 -3.47
N ALA A 29 10.89 -11.66 -2.91
CA ALA A 29 10.09 -12.86 -3.09
C ALA A 29 9.68 -13.07 -4.56
N ASN A 30 9.44 -11.98 -5.29
CA ASN A 30 9.11 -12.03 -6.72
C ASN A 30 10.30 -12.43 -7.62
N ILE A 31 11.55 -12.36 -7.13
CA ILE A 31 12.74 -12.65 -7.96
C ILE A 31 12.76 -14.12 -8.41
N ALA A 32 12.50 -15.06 -7.50
CA ALA A 32 12.59 -16.48 -7.84
C ALA A 32 11.56 -16.90 -8.91
N PRO A 33 10.25 -16.57 -8.79
CA PRO A 33 9.28 -16.80 -9.86
C PRO A 33 9.64 -16.15 -11.19
N ILE A 34 10.18 -14.91 -11.18
CA ILE A 34 10.61 -14.21 -12.40
C ILE A 34 11.75 -14.95 -13.10
N ILE A 35 12.74 -15.44 -12.34
CA ILE A 35 13.86 -16.20 -12.92
C ILE A 35 13.38 -17.53 -13.51
N LEU A 36 12.45 -18.21 -12.83
CA LEU A 36 11.96 -19.53 -13.26
C LEU A 36 11.06 -19.47 -14.48
N ASN A 37 10.18 -18.47 -14.56
CA ASN A 37 9.17 -18.37 -15.64
C ASN A 37 9.54 -17.36 -16.72
N GLY A 38 10.59 -16.57 -16.50
CA GLY A 38 11.03 -15.49 -17.38
C GLY A 38 10.32 -14.16 -17.11
N PRO A 39 10.94 -13.04 -17.50
CA PRO A 39 10.39 -11.69 -17.27
C PRO A 39 9.07 -11.45 -18.01
N GLU A 40 8.88 -12.04 -19.20
CA GLU A 40 7.65 -11.87 -19.99
C GLU A 40 6.42 -12.45 -19.29
N TRP A 41 6.58 -13.54 -18.54
CA TRP A 41 5.49 -14.10 -17.71
C TRP A 41 5.05 -13.11 -16.62
N PHE A 42 5.99 -12.49 -15.92
CA PHE A 42 5.64 -11.52 -14.88
C PHE A 42 5.03 -10.26 -15.49
N ARG A 43 5.53 -9.84 -16.67
CA ARG A 43 5.00 -8.71 -17.44
C ARG A 43 3.64 -8.97 -18.07
N SER A 44 3.23 -10.23 -18.26
CA SER A 44 1.90 -10.55 -18.77
C SER A 44 0.79 -10.39 -17.71
N ILE A 45 1.14 -10.11 -16.46
CA ILE A 45 0.21 -9.89 -15.35
C ILE A 45 0.21 -8.39 -15.01
N GLY A 46 -0.97 -7.86 -14.67
CA GLY A 46 -1.13 -6.45 -14.29
C GLY A 46 -1.22 -5.51 -15.49
N THR A 47 -0.84 -4.24 -15.31
CA THR A 47 -0.88 -3.25 -16.39
C THR A 47 0.45 -3.16 -17.12
N GLU A 48 0.45 -2.58 -18.33
CA GLU A 48 1.66 -2.41 -19.13
C GLU A 48 2.78 -1.67 -18.40
N ASN A 49 2.42 -0.62 -17.65
CA ASN A 49 3.35 0.22 -16.91
C ASN A 49 3.62 -0.28 -15.48
N CYS A 50 2.72 -1.07 -14.90
CA CYS A 50 2.87 -1.66 -13.58
C CYS A 50 2.66 -3.18 -13.66
N PRO A 51 3.64 -3.93 -14.18
CA PRO A 51 3.53 -5.38 -14.33
C PRO A 51 3.62 -6.11 -12.99
N GLY A 52 3.04 -7.31 -12.96
CA GLY A 52 3.07 -8.23 -11.84
C GLY A 52 1.84 -8.14 -10.94
N THR A 53 2.00 -8.70 -9.75
CA THR A 53 0.99 -8.76 -8.70
C THR A 53 1.36 -7.86 -7.53
N LYS A 54 0.37 -7.59 -6.68
CA LYS A 54 0.56 -6.95 -5.38
C LYS A 54 -0.16 -7.74 -4.31
N VAL A 55 0.49 -7.90 -3.17
CA VAL A 55 -0.15 -8.39 -1.97
C VAL A 55 -0.75 -7.21 -1.20
N PHE A 56 -2.08 -7.23 -1.04
CA PHE A 56 -2.80 -6.31 -0.16
C PHE A 56 -3.12 -6.96 1.18
N THR A 57 -2.94 -6.21 2.26
CA THR A 57 -3.44 -6.56 3.59
C THR A 57 -4.72 -5.78 3.83
N MET A 58 -5.87 -6.46 3.74
CA MET A 58 -7.19 -5.87 3.97
C MET A 58 -7.55 -5.91 5.46
N LEU A 59 -7.79 -4.73 6.02
CA LEU A 59 -8.03 -4.50 7.44
C LEU A 59 -9.25 -3.59 7.62
N GLY A 60 -9.80 -3.54 8.84
CA GLY A 60 -10.89 -2.62 9.19
C GLY A 60 -12.28 -3.18 8.88
N ASP A 61 -13.17 -2.31 8.41
CA ASP A 61 -14.60 -2.60 8.24
C ASP A 61 -14.86 -3.37 6.93
N ILE A 62 -14.36 -4.60 6.84
CA ILE A 62 -14.50 -5.48 5.68
C ILE A 62 -14.82 -6.90 6.10
N ASN A 63 -15.66 -7.62 5.35
CA ASN A 63 -16.11 -8.97 5.70
C ASN A 63 -14.95 -9.99 5.66
N ASN A 64 -14.15 -9.97 4.60
CA ASN A 64 -13.03 -10.87 4.43
C ASN A 64 -11.72 -10.11 4.73
N GLN A 65 -11.32 -10.07 6.01
CA GLN A 65 -10.00 -9.54 6.38
C GLN A 65 -8.90 -10.56 6.08
N GLY A 66 -7.72 -10.09 5.68
CA GLY A 66 -6.57 -10.95 5.43
C GLY A 66 -5.62 -10.44 4.38
N LEU A 67 -4.86 -11.36 3.80
CA LEU A 67 -3.93 -11.11 2.70
C LEU A 67 -4.54 -11.58 1.40
N VAL A 68 -4.49 -10.73 0.38
CA VAL A 68 -4.92 -11.07 -0.97
C VAL A 68 -3.86 -10.65 -1.96
N GLU A 69 -3.51 -11.56 -2.86
CA GLU A 69 -2.62 -11.27 -3.97
C GLU A 69 -3.45 -11.09 -5.24
N VAL A 70 -3.31 -9.95 -5.88
CA VAL A 70 -4.11 -9.56 -7.04
C VAL A 70 -3.21 -8.95 -8.13
N PRO A 71 -3.61 -9.02 -9.41
CA PRO A 71 -2.92 -8.33 -10.48
C PRO A 71 -2.89 -6.82 -10.24
N MET A 72 -1.80 -6.17 -10.67
CA MET A 72 -1.77 -4.70 -10.63
C MET A 72 -2.80 -4.05 -11.55
N GLY A 73 -3.37 -2.93 -11.11
CA GLY A 73 -4.42 -2.21 -11.83
C GLY A 73 -5.84 -2.68 -11.54
N ILE A 74 -6.04 -3.71 -10.71
CA ILE A 74 -7.37 -4.02 -10.16
C ILE A 74 -7.97 -2.77 -9.49
N THR A 75 -9.27 -2.56 -9.59
CA THR A 75 -9.93 -1.40 -8.99
C THR A 75 -10.11 -1.56 -7.48
N LEU A 76 -10.20 -0.44 -6.78
CA LEU A 76 -10.53 -0.45 -5.35
C LEU A 76 -11.88 -1.13 -5.08
N ARG A 77 -12.86 -0.97 -5.98
CA ARG A 77 -14.18 -1.60 -5.90
C ARG A 77 -14.08 -3.12 -5.95
N GLU A 78 -13.33 -3.66 -6.89
CA GLU A 78 -13.13 -5.11 -7.02
C GLU A 78 -12.45 -5.66 -5.75
N ILE A 79 -11.42 -4.98 -5.23
CA ILE A 79 -10.79 -5.37 -3.98
C ILE A 79 -11.80 -5.37 -2.82
N VAL A 80 -12.58 -4.31 -2.65
CA VAL A 80 -13.47 -4.15 -1.49
C VAL A 80 -14.68 -5.10 -1.56
N TYR A 81 -15.35 -5.16 -2.72
CA TYR A 81 -16.65 -5.83 -2.83
C TYR A 81 -16.57 -7.24 -3.40
N GLU A 82 -15.69 -7.51 -4.35
CA GLU A 82 -15.58 -8.84 -4.96
C GLU A 82 -14.65 -9.75 -4.14
N VAL A 83 -13.47 -9.24 -3.77
CA VAL A 83 -12.50 -10.01 -2.97
C VAL A 83 -12.82 -9.91 -1.48
N GLY A 84 -13.04 -8.69 -0.99
CA GLY A 84 -13.30 -8.37 0.41
C GLY A 84 -14.69 -8.73 0.90
N GLY A 85 -15.62 -9.05 0.00
CA GLY A 85 -17.01 -9.37 0.34
C GLY A 85 -17.82 -8.17 0.86
N GLY A 86 -17.32 -6.94 0.68
CA GLY A 86 -17.99 -5.71 1.09
C GLY A 86 -17.89 -5.40 2.59
N ILE A 87 -18.67 -4.40 2.99
CA ILE A 87 -18.69 -3.87 4.36
C ILE A 87 -19.63 -4.70 5.26
N PRO A 88 -19.24 -5.03 6.50
CA PRO A 88 -20.08 -5.75 7.44
C PRO A 88 -21.46 -5.11 7.63
N GLY A 89 -22.50 -5.94 7.64
CA GLY A 89 -23.88 -5.49 7.82
C GLY A 89 -24.46 -4.65 6.67
N GLY A 90 -23.79 -4.59 5.52
CA GLY A 90 -24.25 -3.82 4.36
C GLY A 90 -24.14 -2.31 4.54
N ARG A 91 -23.26 -1.85 5.46
CA ARG A 91 -23.01 -0.42 5.69
C ARG A 91 -22.31 0.25 4.50
N GLY A 92 -22.33 1.57 4.48
CA GLY A 92 -21.70 2.37 3.44
C GLY A 92 -20.18 2.36 3.56
N PHE A 93 -19.49 2.19 2.43
CA PHE A 93 -18.06 2.47 2.33
C PHE A 93 -17.84 3.99 2.46
N LYS A 94 -17.00 4.41 3.40
CA LYS A 94 -16.62 5.82 3.56
C LYS A 94 -15.29 6.12 2.89
N MET A 95 -14.25 5.35 3.23
CA MET A 95 -12.93 5.50 2.62
C MET A 95 -12.05 4.26 2.79
N ALA A 96 -11.02 4.14 1.96
CA ALA A 96 -9.90 3.24 2.15
C ALA A 96 -8.63 4.05 2.37
N GLN A 97 -7.90 3.78 3.45
CA GLN A 97 -6.51 4.24 3.56
C GLN A 97 -5.61 3.23 2.87
N THR A 98 -4.76 3.70 1.95
CA THR A 98 -3.82 2.85 1.20
C THR A 98 -2.39 3.27 1.46
N GLY A 99 -1.46 2.31 1.46
CA GLY A 99 -0.03 2.60 1.66
C GLY A 99 0.36 2.80 3.14
N GLY A 100 -0.47 2.31 4.06
CA GLY A 100 -0.29 2.45 5.50
C GLY A 100 -0.68 3.83 6.03
N THR A 101 -0.34 4.12 7.29
CA THR A 101 -0.70 5.38 7.97
C THR A 101 -0.13 6.62 7.28
N SER A 102 0.95 6.46 6.50
CA SER A 102 1.63 7.51 5.73
C SER A 102 1.14 7.68 4.30
N GLY A 103 0.22 6.83 3.83
CA GLY A 103 -0.33 6.93 2.49
C GLY A 103 -1.61 7.78 2.44
N GLY A 104 -2.37 7.64 1.35
CA GLY A 104 -3.54 8.46 1.09
C GLY A 104 -4.84 7.85 1.60
N CYS A 105 -5.86 8.69 1.74
CA CYS A 105 -7.24 8.28 2.03
C CYS A 105 -8.08 8.43 0.76
N LEU A 106 -8.66 7.33 0.29
CA LEU A 106 -9.45 7.25 -0.93
C LEU A 106 -10.95 7.19 -0.57
N PRO A 107 -11.68 8.32 -0.67
CA PRO A 107 -13.14 8.32 -0.50
C PRO A 107 -13.86 7.53 -1.60
N SER A 108 -15.17 7.34 -1.42
CA SER A 108 -16.03 6.54 -2.30
C SER A 108 -15.99 6.93 -3.79
N GLU A 109 -15.67 8.17 -4.12
CA GLU A 109 -15.51 8.65 -5.51
C GLU A 109 -14.35 7.99 -6.26
N PHE A 110 -13.39 7.39 -5.55
CA PHE A 110 -12.27 6.67 -6.13
C PHE A 110 -12.44 5.14 -6.14
N LEU A 111 -13.64 4.62 -5.87
CA LEU A 111 -13.88 3.17 -5.89
C LEU A 111 -13.51 2.53 -7.23
N ASP A 112 -13.80 3.21 -8.34
CA ASP A 112 -13.52 2.69 -9.69
C ASP A 112 -12.10 2.99 -10.19
N MET A 113 -11.24 3.51 -9.31
CA MET A 113 -9.86 3.85 -9.65
C MET A 113 -8.98 2.60 -9.67
N PRO A 114 -8.16 2.39 -10.72
CA PRO A 114 -7.12 1.37 -10.74
C PRO A 114 -6.10 1.53 -9.61
N MET A 115 -5.78 0.43 -8.95
CA MET A 115 -4.77 0.36 -7.90
C MET A 115 -3.39 0.08 -8.50
N ASP A 116 -2.76 1.12 -9.05
CA ASP A 116 -1.39 1.12 -9.55
C ASP A 116 -0.63 2.39 -9.15
N TYR A 117 0.69 2.41 -9.36
CA TYR A 117 1.54 3.53 -8.94
C TYR A 117 1.21 4.84 -9.68
N ASP A 118 0.92 4.75 -10.98
CA ASP A 118 0.70 5.91 -11.83
C ASP A 118 -0.61 6.62 -11.49
N THR A 119 -1.66 5.86 -11.17
CA THR A 119 -2.99 6.39 -10.88
C THR A 119 -3.07 6.94 -9.47
N LEU A 120 -2.56 6.20 -8.47
CA LEU A 120 -2.62 6.63 -7.07
C LEU A 120 -1.83 7.92 -6.82
N SER A 121 -0.69 8.10 -7.49
CA SER A 121 0.12 9.30 -7.34
C SER A 121 -0.61 10.59 -7.75
N LYS A 122 -1.53 10.51 -8.72
CA LYS A 122 -2.30 11.66 -9.23
C LYS A 122 -3.32 12.19 -8.22
N VAL A 123 -3.76 11.36 -7.28
CA VAL A 123 -4.74 11.70 -6.25
C VAL A 123 -4.08 11.92 -4.88
N GLY A 124 -2.75 12.08 -4.83
CA GLY A 124 -2.01 12.28 -3.60
C GLY A 124 -1.99 11.03 -2.70
N SER A 125 -2.21 9.85 -3.28
CA SER A 125 -2.12 8.57 -2.59
C SER A 125 -0.91 7.77 -3.06
N ALA A 126 -0.65 6.65 -2.39
CA ALA A 126 0.38 5.71 -2.75
C ALA A 126 -0.07 4.28 -2.46
N LEU A 127 0.42 3.34 -3.26
CA LEU A 127 0.23 1.90 -3.03
C LEU A 127 0.93 1.45 -1.74
N GLY A 128 2.11 2.02 -1.48
CA GLY A 128 2.96 1.75 -0.32
C GLY A 128 3.21 0.25 -0.10
N SER A 129 3.09 -0.19 1.15
CA SER A 129 3.29 -1.59 1.54
C SER A 129 2.17 -2.54 1.09
N GLY A 130 1.09 -2.04 0.49
CA GLY A 130 -0.12 -2.85 0.24
C GLY A 130 -1.06 -2.94 1.44
N ALA A 131 -0.78 -2.25 2.56
CA ALA A 131 -1.75 -2.15 3.65
C ALA A 131 -2.96 -1.30 3.22
N MET A 132 -4.16 -1.85 3.40
CA MET A 132 -5.43 -1.22 3.06
C MET A 132 -6.39 -1.29 4.25
N LEU A 133 -6.64 -0.14 4.88
CA LEU A 133 -7.59 -0.02 5.98
C LEU A 133 -8.93 0.51 5.44
N ILE A 134 -9.95 -0.34 5.46
CA ILE A 134 -11.31 0.00 5.05
C ILE A 134 -12.05 0.61 6.24
N ILE A 135 -12.74 1.73 5.98
CA ILE A 135 -13.46 2.49 6.99
C ILE A 135 -14.87 2.76 6.47
N ASP A 136 -15.87 2.47 7.30
CA ASP A 136 -17.27 2.64 6.93
C ASP A 136 -17.91 3.97 7.39
N ASP A 137 -19.20 4.09 7.12
CA ASP A 137 -20.01 5.26 7.43
C ASP A 137 -20.20 5.56 8.93
N THR A 138 -19.81 4.66 9.83
CA THR A 138 -19.93 4.86 11.29
C THR A 138 -18.78 5.63 11.93
N HIS A 139 -17.62 5.69 11.27
CA HIS A 139 -16.41 6.30 11.84
C HIS A 139 -16.32 7.83 11.65
N CYS A 140 -15.95 8.56 12.70
CA CYS A 140 -15.61 9.97 12.60
C CYS A 140 -14.21 10.15 11.99
N ILE A 141 -14.10 10.85 10.85
CA ILE A 141 -12.80 11.06 10.18
C ILE A 141 -11.84 11.89 11.04
N VAL A 142 -12.35 12.81 11.85
CA VAL A 142 -11.50 13.58 12.78
C VAL A 142 -10.84 12.67 13.81
N ASP A 143 -11.55 11.65 14.31
CA ASP A 143 -10.99 10.70 15.27
C ASP A 143 -9.98 9.76 14.61
N VAL A 144 -10.23 9.35 13.36
CA VAL A 144 -9.28 8.57 12.57
C VAL A 144 -7.98 9.36 12.37
N LEU A 145 -8.06 10.61 11.92
CA LEU A 145 -6.90 11.48 11.73
C LEU A 145 -6.16 11.73 13.04
N LYS A 146 -6.87 11.93 14.15
CA LYS A 146 -6.28 12.06 15.48
C LYS A 146 -5.50 10.81 15.88
N SER A 147 -5.98 9.63 15.53
CA SER A 147 -5.26 8.37 15.73
C SER A 147 -3.97 8.31 14.92
N PHE A 148 -4.00 8.68 13.63
CA PHE A 148 -2.81 8.73 12.78
C PHE A 148 -1.77 9.73 13.31
N MET A 149 -2.20 10.92 13.73
CA MET A 149 -1.30 11.92 14.31
C MET A 149 -0.65 11.43 15.62
N LYS A 150 -1.39 10.71 16.46
CA LYS A 150 -0.82 10.08 17.67
C LYS A 150 0.23 9.04 17.30
N PHE A 151 -0.01 8.22 16.28
CA PHE A 151 0.96 7.25 15.79
C PHE A 151 2.24 7.96 15.32
N PHE A 152 2.14 9.00 14.48
CA PHE A 152 3.32 9.74 14.02
C PHE A 152 4.07 10.45 15.15
N CYS A 153 3.35 11.00 16.13
CA CYS A 153 3.97 11.61 17.29
C CYS A 153 4.73 10.58 18.14
N HIS A 154 4.19 9.36 18.28
CA HIS A 154 4.81 8.28 19.05
C HIS A 154 6.02 7.67 18.34
N GLU A 155 5.91 7.42 17.03
CA GLU A 155 6.94 6.76 16.21
C GLU A 155 7.99 7.73 15.64
N SER A 156 7.84 9.03 15.89
CA SER A 156 8.79 10.04 15.41
C SER A 156 10.19 9.78 15.98
N CYS A 157 11.20 9.83 15.10
CA CYS A 157 12.59 9.81 15.53
C CYS A 157 13.07 11.13 16.15
N GLY A 158 12.25 12.20 16.14
CA GLY A 158 12.55 13.49 16.77
C GLY A 158 13.58 14.36 16.06
N LYS A 159 14.06 13.96 14.88
CA LYS A 159 15.18 14.64 14.19
C LYS A 159 14.82 15.99 13.53
N CYS A 160 13.58 16.16 13.10
CA CYS A 160 13.11 17.35 12.39
C CYS A 160 11.97 18.02 13.19
N THR A 161 11.91 19.36 13.13
CA THR A 161 10.88 20.20 13.76
C THR A 161 9.88 20.72 12.74
#